data_AF-A0A923XNM7-F1
#
_entry.id   AF-A0A923XNM7-F1
#
_cell.length_a   1.000
_cell.length_b   1.000
_cell.length_c   1.000
_cell.angle_alpha   90.00
_cell.angle_beta   90.00
_cell.angle_gamma   90.00
#
_symmetry.space_group_name_H-M   'P 1'
#
loop_
_entity.id
_entity.type
_entity.pdbx_description
1 polymer ?
#
loop_
_entity_poly.entity_id
_entity_poly.type
_entity_poly.pdbx_seq_one_letter_code
_entity_poly.pdbx_strand_id
1 'polypeptide(L)'
;MKNLPLGMYTFKNIIETDCLYIDKTEEIFKLLNNDNQSKYFFLSRPRRFGKSLLISTLQEIFLGKKELFKDLWIYDKIEFKKYPVIRIDFNGMVYARGTQAFIESLDSKIQWFAEQYKIELKTKDYKTSFK
;
A
#
# COMPACT_ATOMS: atom_id res chain seq x y z
N MET A 1 -0.98 -4.93 29.02
CA MET A 1 -0.82 -3.64 28.30
C MET A 1 0.01 -3.95 27.05
N LYS A 2 -0.41 -3.58 25.84
CA LYS A 2 0.33 -3.90 24.60
C LYS A 2 1.56 -3.00 24.43
N ASN A 3 2.61 -3.51 23.78
CA ASN A 3 3.81 -2.73 23.48
C ASN A 3 3.55 -1.66 22.42
N LEU A 4 4.26 -0.53 22.49
CA LEU A 4 4.19 0.48 21.43
C LEU A 4 5.01 0.02 20.20
N PRO A 5 4.52 0.25 18.97
CA PRO A 5 5.17 -0.17 17.73
C PRO A 5 6.35 0.75 17.36
N LEU A 6 7.36 0.85 18.25
CA LEU A 6 8.53 1.69 18.03
C LEU A 6 9.38 1.12 16.90
N GLY A 7 9.60 1.91 15.83
CA GLY A 7 10.35 1.47 14.66
C GLY A 7 9.60 0.54 13.72
N MET A 8 8.34 0.21 14.01
CA MET A 8 7.48 -0.58 13.12
C MET A 8 6.58 0.33 12.30
N TYR A 9 6.62 0.15 10.98
CA TYR A 9 5.94 1.06 10.04
C TYR A 9 4.92 0.37 9.13
N THR A 10 4.74 -0.95 9.28
CA THR A 10 3.78 -1.73 8.51
C THR A 10 2.70 -2.30 9.41
N PHE A 11 1.46 -2.25 8.93
CA PHE A 11 0.28 -2.78 9.61
C PHE A 11 0.48 -4.26 9.98
N LYS A 12 0.89 -5.07 8.99
CA LYS A 12 1.15 -6.50 9.18
C LYS A 12 2.08 -6.78 10.37
N ASN A 13 3.23 -6.11 10.44
CA ASN A 13 4.19 -6.34 11.52
C ASN A 13 3.58 -5.98 12.87
N ILE A 14 2.89 -4.84 12.97
CA ILE A 14 2.26 -4.39 14.22
C ILE A 14 1.26 -5.43 14.74
N ILE A 15 0.44 -5.99 13.85
CA ILE A 15 -0.53 -7.03 14.23
C ILE A 15 0.16 -8.35 14.60
N GLU A 16 1.10 -8.83 13.79
CA GLU A 16 1.79 -10.10 14.01
C GLU A 16 2.68 -10.09 15.27
N THR A 17 3.21 -8.93 15.67
CA THR A 17 4.00 -8.78 16.90
C THR A 17 3.18 -8.33 18.11
N ASP A 18 1.85 -8.41 18.05
CA ASP A 18 0.90 -8.02 19.10
C ASP A 18 1.17 -6.63 19.72
N CYS A 19 1.53 -5.67 18.86
CA CYS A 19 1.76 -4.29 19.29
C CYS A 19 0.45 -3.49 19.31
N LEU A 20 0.46 -2.34 19.99
CA LEU A 20 -0.67 -1.42 20.03
C LEU A 20 -0.91 -0.84 18.63
N TYR A 21 -2.05 -1.21 18.03
CA TYR A 21 -2.59 -0.59 16.84
C TYR A 21 -3.83 0.22 17.22
N ILE A 22 -3.88 1.50 16.81
CA ILE A 22 -5.07 2.32 16.97
C ILE A 22 -5.98 2.07 15.77
N ASP A 23 -7.11 1.42 16.02
CA ASP A 23 -8.03 1.06 14.96
C ASP A 23 -8.64 2.32 14.30
N LYS A 24 -8.40 2.43 12.99
CA LYS A 24 -8.91 3.46 12.09
C LYS A 24 -9.59 2.87 10.87
N THR A 25 -10.01 1.62 10.98
CA THR A 25 -10.55 0.87 9.85
C THR A 25 -11.99 1.25 9.51
N GLU A 26 -12.72 1.89 10.43
CA GLU A 26 -14.01 2.54 10.13
C GLU A 26 -13.83 3.71 9.15
N GLU A 27 -12.84 4.58 9.38
CA GLU A 27 -12.54 5.68 8.48
C GLU A 27 -12.05 5.18 7.12
N ILE A 28 -11.27 4.09 7.10
CA ILE A 28 -10.89 3.40 5.85
C ILE A 28 -12.12 2.88 5.12
N PHE A 29 -13.06 2.23 5.81
CA PHE A 29 -14.29 1.75 5.18
C PHE A 29 -15.10 2.87 4.55
N LYS A 30 -15.27 3.99 5.26
CA LYS A 30 -15.93 5.19 4.70
C LYS A 30 -15.19 5.68 3.47
N LEU A 31 -13.85 5.72 3.51
CA LEU A 31 -13.02 6.10 2.36
C LEU A 31 -13.27 5.18 1.15
N LEU A 32 -13.34 3.87 1.35
CA LEU A 32 -13.52 2.87 0.29
C LEU A 32 -14.94 2.91 -0.33
N ASN A 33 -15.96 3.22 0.47
CA ASN A 33 -17.37 3.20 0.03
C ASN A 33 -17.94 4.59 -0.28
N ASN A 34 -17.10 5.63 -0.30
CA ASN A 34 -17.52 6.96 -0.74
C ASN A 34 -17.59 7.00 -2.28
N ASP A 35 -18.60 6.32 -2.84
CA ASP A 35 -18.83 6.11 -4.29
C ASP A 35 -18.99 7.39 -5.13
N ASN A 36 -19.08 8.57 -4.50
CA ASN A 36 -19.46 9.82 -5.17
C ASN A 36 -18.45 10.97 -5.09
N GLN A 37 -17.24 10.82 -4.49
CA GLN A 37 -16.45 12.03 -4.15
C GLN A 37 -14.99 12.12 -4.64
N SER A 38 -14.31 11.07 -5.12
CA SER A 38 -13.05 11.24 -5.90
C SER A 38 -12.42 9.90 -6.28
N LYS A 39 -11.88 9.81 -7.50
CA LYS A 39 -11.04 8.67 -7.94
C LYS A 39 -9.62 8.70 -7.36
N TYR A 40 -9.23 9.84 -6.77
CA TYR A 40 -7.87 10.10 -6.29
C TYR A 40 -7.91 10.75 -4.91
N PHE A 41 -7.17 10.18 -3.96
CA PHE A 41 -7.05 10.72 -2.61
C PHE A 41 -5.66 11.27 -2.38
N PHE A 42 -5.58 12.57 -2.04
CA PHE A 42 -4.34 13.20 -1.63
C PHE A 42 -4.26 13.30 -0.11
N LEU A 43 -3.33 12.56 0.50
CA LEU A 43 -3.10 12.57 1.93
C LEU A 43 -2.05 13.64 2.29
N SER A 44 -2.47 14.90 2.51
CA SER A 44 -1.59 16.00 2.97
C SER A 44 -1.54 16.07 4.50
N ARG A 45 -0.39 15.81 5.14
CA ARG A 45 -0.17 15.86 6.61
C ARG A 45 1.34 15.87 6.94
N PRO A 46 1.76 16.34 8.12
CA PRO A 46 3.16 16.38 8.55
C PRO A 46 3.84 15.01 8.70
N ARG A 47 5.18 15.01 8.83
CA ARG A 47 6.00 13.81 9.08
C ARG A 47 5.51 13.09 10.36
N ARG A 48 5.50 11.75 10.35
CA ARG A 48 5.07 10.85 11.46
C ARG A 48 3.56 10.79 11.77
N PHE A 49 2.70 11.35 10.92
CA PHE A 49 1.24 11.23 11.05
C PHE A 49 0.65 9.92 10.48
N GLY A 50 1.39 8.81 10.55
CA GLY A 50 0.85 7.49 10.21
C GLY A 50 0.50 7.24 8.73
N LYS A 51 0.94 8.06 7.78
CA LYS A 51 0.65 7.86 6.33
C LYS A 51 1.10 6.49 5.83
N SER A 52 2.35 6.12 6.12
CA SER A 52 2.90 4.83 5.68
C SER A 52 2.16 3.66 6.31
N LEU A 53 1.74 3.82 7.57
CA LEU A 53 0.91 2.83 8.27
C LEU A 53 -0.43 2.67 7.55
N LEU A 54 -1.15 3.77 7.28
CA LEU A 54 -2.42 3.75 6.54
C LEU A 54 -2.27 3.08 5.15
N ILE A 55 -1.25 3.45 4.39
CA ILE A 55 -0.97 2.84 3.07
C ILE A 55 -0.72 1.33 3.22
N SER A 56 0.04 0.93 4.24
CA SER A 56 0.27 -0.50 4.51
C SER A 56 -1.00 -1.23 4.95
N THR A 57 -1.89 -0.60 5.72
CA THR A 57 -3.20 -1.17 6.08
C THR A 57 -4.04 -1.40 4.83
N LEU A 58 -4.14 -0.38 3.95
CA LEU A 58 -4.83 -0.50 2.66
C LEU A 58 -4.22 -1.61 1.80
N GLN A 59 -2.90 -1.71 1.74
CA GLN A 59 -2.21 -2.78 1.03
C GLN A 59 -2.67 -4.16 1.51
N GLU A 60 -2.71 -4.41 2.82
CA GLU A 60 -3.15 -5.71 3.35
C GLU A 60 -4.65 -5.99 3.11
N ILE A 61 -5.50 -4.96 3.10
CA ILE A 61 -6.93 -5.08 2.69
C ILE A 61 -7.01 -5.57 1.25
N PHE A 62 -6.37 -4.88 0.31
CA PHE A 62 -6.44 -5.22 -1.12
C PHE A 62 -5.69 -6.51 -1.48
N LEU A 63 -4.71 -6.93 -0.68
CA LEU A 63 -4.10 -8.26 -0.80
C LEU A 63 -5.00 -9.39 -0.26
N GLY A 64 -6.16 -9.06 0.32
CA GLY A 64 -7.14 -10.01 0.84
C GLY A 64 -6.71 -10.67 2.16
N LYS A 65 -5.85 -10.01 2.96
CA LYS A 65 -5.28 -10.59 4.20
C LYS A 65 -6.22 -10.47 5.40
N LYS A 66 -7.43 -11.03 5.26
CA LYS A 66 -8.53 -10.92 6.25
C LYS A 66 -8.10 -11.20 7.69
N GLU A 67 -7.30 -12.24 7.92
CA GLU A 67 -6.87 -12.66 9.25
C GLU A 67 -6.09 -11.57 10.02
N LEU A 68 -5.39 -10.67 9.31
CA LEU A 68 -4.69 -9.55 9.96
C LEU A 68 -5.64 -8.51 10.55
N PHE A 69 -6.91 -8.55 10.16
CA PHE A 69 -7.93 -7.61 10.62
C PHE A 69 -8.82 -8.21 11.71
N LYS A 70 -8.51 -9.41 12.20
CA LYS A 70 -9.23 -10.02 13.30
C LYS A 70 -9.28 -9.04 14.49
N ASP A 71 -10.46 -8.89 15.06
CA ASP A 71 -10.76 -7.97 16.16
C ASP A 71 -10.70 -6.46 15.82
N LEU A 72 -10.53 -6.10 14.54
CA LEU A 72 -10.68 -4.72 14.05
C LEU A 72 -12.08 -4.50 13.47
N TRP A 73 -12.53 -3.25 13.50
CA TRP A 73 -13.89 -2.87 13.09
C TRP A 73 -14.27 -3.33 11.68
N ILE A 74 -13.34 -3.32 10.72
CA ILE A 74 -13.61 -3.65 9.31
C ILE A 74 -13.74 -5.16 9.02
N TYR A 75 -13.38 -6.03 9.97
CA TYR A 75 -13.21 -7.48 9.76
C TYR A 75 -14.41 -8.18 9.09
N ASP A 76 -15.63 -7.78 9.46
CA ASP A 76 -16.90 -8.32 8.99
C ASP A 76 -17.70 -7.32 8.13
N LYS A 77 -17.10 -6.18 7.76
CA LYS A 77 -17.79 -5.09 7.04
C LYS A 77 -17.57 -5.10 5.54
N ILE A 78 -16.51 -5.78 5.07
CA ILE A 78 -16.18 -5.87 3.65
C ILE A 78 -15.90 -7.31 3.23
N GLU A 79 -16.03 -7.57 1.94
CA GLU A 79 -15.44 -8.74 1.32
C GLU A 79 -13.96 -8.47 1.04
N PHE A 80 -13.07 -9.28 1.63
CA PHE A 80 -11.62 -9.18 1.41
C PHE A 80 -11.22 -9.79 0.06
N LYS A 81 -11.63 -9.11 -1.02
CA LYS A 81 -11.24 -9.47 -2.39
C LYS A 81 -9.75 -9.27 -2.59
N LYS A 82 -9.12 -10.23 -3.24
CA LYS A 82 -7.69 -10.18 -3.56
C LYS A 82 -7.46 -9.47 -4.90
N TYR A 83 -6.64 -8.44 -4.87
CA TYR A 83 -6.20 -7.67 -6.03
C TYR A 83 -4.67 -7.69 -6.15
N PRO A 84 -4.11 -7.54 -7.35
CA PRO A 84 -2.70 -7.16 -7.50
C PRO A 84 -2.51 -5.75 -6.93
N VAL A 85 -1.57 -5.59 -6.01
CA VAL A 85 -1.23 -4.31 -5.38
C VAL A 85 0.16 -3.85 -5.80
N ILE A 86 0.24 -2.70 -6.45
CA ILE A 86 1.50 -2.06 -6.82
C ILE A 86 1.76 -0.92 -5.85
N ARG A 87 2.82 -1.04 -5.05
CA ARG A 87 3.24 -0.01 -4.09
C ARG A 87 4.59 0.58 -4.48
N ILE A 88 4.58 1.81 -4.98
CA ILE A 88 5.79 2.53 -5.37
C ILE A 88 6.23 3.43 -4.23
N ASP A 89 7.47 3.24 -3.76
CA ASP A 89 8.13 4.12 -2.80
C ASP A 89 9.33 4.79 -3.49
N PHE A 90 9.26 6.11 -3.63
CA PHE A 90 10.28 6.89 -4.29
C PHE A 90 11.49 7.19 -3.41
N ASN A 91 11.41 6.99 -2.09
CA ASN A 91 12.53 7.27 -1.18
C ASN A 91 13.73 6.35 -1.44
N GLY A 92 13.51 5.16 -2.00
CA GLY A 92 14.55 4.19 -2.34
C GLY A 92 15.02 4.24 -3.80
N MET A 93 14.51 5.17 -4.61
CA MET A 93 14.87 5.26 -6.04
C MET A 93 16.10 6.12 -6.27
N VAL A 94 16.89 5.77 -7.27
CA VAL A 94 18.06 6.58 -7.67
C VAL A 94 17.59 7.69 -8.61
N TYR A 95 17.59 8.93 -8.12
CA TYR A 95 17.25 10.11 -8.94
C TYR A 95 18.30 11.22 -8.87
N ALA A 96 19.31 11.09 -8.00
CA ALA A 96 20.34 12.11 -7.80
C ALA A 96 21.21 12.39 -9.05
N ARG A 97 21.20 11.48 -10.04
CA ARG A 97 21.95 11.61 -11.30
C ARG A 97 21.10 12.13 -12.46
N GLY A 98 19.92 12.69 -12.18
CA GLY A 98 19.02 13.28 -13.17
C GLY A 98 17.91 12.34 -13.63
N THR A 99 17.08 12.84 -14.56
CA THR A 99 15.85 12.19 -15.02
C THR A 99 16.06 10.79 -15.58
N GLN A 100 17.17 10.57 -16.31
CA GLN A 100 17.47 9.27 -16.91
C GLN A 100 17.66 8.17 -15.85
N ALA A 101 18.39 8.46 -14.78
CA ALA A 101 18.58 7.52 -13.67
C ALA A 101 17.25 7.21 -12.95
N PHE A 102 16.37 8.21 -12.83
CA PHE A 102 15.04 8.01 -12.28
C PHE A 102 14.20 7.07 -13.15
N ILE A 103 14.20 7.27 -14.48
CA ILE A 103 13.49 6.40 -15.44
C ILE A 103 13.99 4.97 -15.32
N GLU A 104 15.31 4.75 -15.31
CA GLU A 104 15.90 3.40 -15.17
C GLU A 104 15.53 2.73 -13.84
N SER A 105 15.50 3.51 -12.75
CA SER A 105 15.08 3.01 -11.44
C SER A 105 13.59 2.65 -11.41
N LEU A 106 12.76 3.42 -12.13
CA LEU A 106 11.32 3.16 -12.26
C LEU A 106 11.06 1.92 -13.13
N ASP A 107 11.75 1.80 -14.26
CA ASP A 107 11.69 0.63 -15.16
C ASP A 107 12.04 -0.65 -14.42
N SER A 108 13.15 -0.64 -13.68
CA SER A 108 13.57 -1.77 -12.86
C SER A 108 12.50 -2.16 -11.83
N LYS A 109 11.82 -1.16 -11.25
CA LYS A 109 10.75 -1.40 -10.27
C LYS A 109 9.50 -1.97 -10.92
N ILE A 110 9.12 -1.49 -12.11
CA ILE A 110 7.99 -2.00 -12.89
C ILE A 110 8.24 -3.43 -13.34
N GLN A 111 9.43 -3.72 -13.85
CA GLN A 111 9.85 -5.08 -14.22
C GLN A 111 9.76 -6.03 -13.04
N TRP A 112 10.24 -5.61 -11.86
CA TRP A 112 10.09 -6.40 -10.63
C TRP A 112 8.62 -6.71 -10.31
N PHE A 113 7.70 -5.74 -10.42
CA PHE A 113 6.28 -6.00 -10.23
C PHE A 113 5.71 -6.98 -11.26
N ALA A 114 6.09 -6.84 -12.53
CA ALA A 114 5.65 -7.73 -13.59
C ALA A 114 6.05 -9.18 -13.29
N GLU A 115 7.30 -9.40 -12.86
CA GLU A 115 7.78 -10.73 -12.43
C GLU A 115 7.01 -11.27 -11.21
N GLN A 116 6.79 -10.44 -10.18
CA GLN A 116 6.02 -10.85 -8.99
C GLN A 116 4.59 -11.29 -9.34
N TYR A 117 3.96 -10.61 -10.29
CA TYR A 117 2.60 -10.92 -10.74
C TYR A 117 2.54 -11.87 -11.94
N LYS A 118 3.69 -12.36 -12.43
CA LYS A 118 3.81 -13.22 -13.61
C LYS A 118 3.15 -12.62 -14.86
N ILE A 119 3.36 -11.32 -15.05
CA ILE A 119 2.91 -10.54 -16.19
C ILE A 119 4.09 -10.35 -17.14
N GLU A 120 3.88 -10.60 -18.42
CA GLU A 120 4.87 -10.30 -19.46
C GLU A 120 4.66 -8.87 -19.97
N LEU A 121 5.72 -8.05 -19.93
CA LEU A 121 5.69 -6.69 -20.46
C LEU A 121 6.04 -6.72 -21.95
N LYS A 122 5.11 -6.35 -22.82
CA LYS A 122 5.28 -6.48 -24.28
C LYS A 122 6.09 -5.35 -24.92
N THR A 123 6.09 -4.17 -24.29
CA THR A 123 6.74 -2.96 -24.83
C THR A 123 7.45 -2.18 -23.72
N LYS A 124 8.39 -1.32 -24.13
CA LYS A 124 9.06 -0.36 -23.22
C LYS A 124 8.20 0.89 -22.93
N ASP A 125 7.08 1.06 -23.63
CA ASP A 125 6.19 2.20 -23.43
C ASP A 125 5.13 1.87 -22.37
N TYR A 126 5.17 2.53 -21.20
CA TYR A 126 4.32 2.23 -20.05
C TYR A 126 2.83 2.15 -20.37
N LYS A 127 2.34 2.94 -21.33
CA LYS A 127 0.93 2.96 -21.73
C LYS A 127 0.51 1.68 -22.45
N THR A 128 1.43 1.01 -23.13
CA THR A 128 1.19 -0.19 -23.91
C THR A 128 1.78 -1.45 -23.29
N SER A 129 2.67 -1.33 -22.30
CA SER A 129 3.37 -2.46 -21.67
C SER A 129 2.46 -3.49 -21.00
N PHE A 130 1.27 -3.09 -20.54
CA PHE A 130 0.32 -3.92 -19.78
C PHE A 130 -0.89 -4.42 -20.60
N LYS A 131 -0.87 -4.26 -21.92
CA LYS A 131 -1.88 -4.84 -22.84
C LYS A 131 -1.45 -6.22 -23.31
#